data_AF-A0A518I6M9-F1
#
_entry.id   AF-A0A518I6M9-F1
#
_cell.length_a   1.000
_cell.length_b   1.000
_cell.length_c   1.000
_cell.angle_alpha   90.00
_cell.angle_beta   90.00
_cell.angle_gamma   90.00
#
_symmetry.space_group_name_H-M   'P 1'
#
loop_
_entity.id
_entity.type
_entity.pdbx_description
1 polymer ?
#
loop_
_entity_poly.entity_id
_entity_poly.type
_entity_poly.pdbx_seq_one_letter_code
_entity_poly.pdbx_strand_id
1 'polypeptide(L)'
;MSRTGEFWGWPWYKKLLSILLSPFVLLIGLFVLPLLMLVSLFVVCSNFTGEHLFYLSMWNDGRTLSRRKLRRRFDAGETGTLILESPTMGWGFTHAWWTPDDLKTLSPVIKQEDDVYWEQVLDLMEEDQPHPWDEWCWQEYVSPHQGKAFLLKVWNGKKYANWLKRHFPSVTIVETASAIARQHEFEAQQETR
;
A
#
# COMPACT_ATOMS: atom_id res chain seq x y z
N MET A 1 -6.26 -25.24 -32.73
CA MET A 1 -6.26 -24.68 -34.10
C MET A 1 -5.57 -23.32 -34.05
N SER A 2 -4.30 -23.27 -34.41
CA SER A 2 -3.44 -22.09 -34.27
C SER A 2 -3.46 -21.23 -35.55
N ARG A 3 -3.81 -19.95 -35.40
CA ARG A 3 -3.68 -18.91 -36.45
C ARG A 3 -2.21 -18.54 -36.67
N THR A 4 -1.43 -19.40 -37.32
CA THR A 4 -0.05 -19.08 -37.76
C THR A 4 0.03 -18.71 -39.25
N GLY A 5 -1.10 -18.51 -39.93
CA GLY A 5 -1.16 -18.25 -41.37
C GLY A 5 -1.11 -16.77 -41.80
N GLU A 6 -1.22 -15.80 -40.89
CA GLU A 6 -1.45 -14.41 -41.30
C GLU A 6 -0.24 -13.73 -41.96
N PHE A 7 0.99 -14.11 -41.60
CA PHE A 7 2.19 -13.51 -42.21
C PHE A 7 2.35 -13.86 -43.69
N TRP A 8 1.92 -15.06 -44.09
CA TRP A 8 2.05 -15.52 -45.48
C TRP A 8 1.13 -14.75 -46.42
N GLY A 9 -0.05 -14.34 -45.95
CA GLY A 9 -1.05 -13.58 -46.72
C GLY A 9 -0.75 -12.08 -46.88
N TRP A 10 0.31 -11.55 -46.28
CA TRP A 10 0.63 -10.12 -46.40
C TRP A 10 1.16 -9.77 -47.80
N PRO A 11 0.75 -8.60 -48.36
CA PRO A 11 1.37 -8.05 -49.55
C PRO A 11 2.88 -7.92 -49.40
N TRP A 12 3.63 -8.18 -50.49
CA TRP A 12 5.09 -8.27 -50.48
C TRP A 12 5.79 -7.01 -49.93
N TYR A 13 5.24 -5.82 -50.17
CA TYR A 13 5.81 -4.55 -49.70
C TYR A 13 5.77 -4.41 -48.17
N LYS A 14 4.77 -4.98 -47.48
CA LYS A 14 4.71 -4.96 -45.99
C LYS A 14 5.80 -5.85 -45.39
N LYS A 15 6.12 -6.98 -46.03
CA LYS A 15 7.20 -7.88 -45.60
C LYS A 15 8.55 -7.17 -45.70
N LEU A 16 8.82 -6.53 -46.85
CA LEU A 16 10.03 -5.73 -47.03
C LEU A 16 10.11 -4.58 -46.03
N LEU A 17 9.00 -3.86 -45.81
CA LEU A 17 8.96 -2.80 -44.80
C LEU A 17 9.25 -3.33 -43.40
N SER A 18 8.71 -4.50 -43.02
CA SER A 18 8.98 -5.12 -41.71
C SER A 18 10.45 -5.51 -41.53
N ILE A 19 11.08 -6.04 -42.57
CA ILE A 19 12.52 -6.38 -42.57
C ILE A 19 13.36 -5.11 -42.52
N LEU A 20 12.93 -4.05 -43.21
CA LEU A 20 13.60 -2.75 -43.20
C LEU A 20 13.49 -2.06 -41.82
N LEU A 21 12.35 -2.18 -41.14
CA LEU A 21 12.09 -1.59 -39.84
C LEU A 21 12.61 -2.44 -38.66
N SER A 22 12.80 -3.75 -38.83
CA SER A 22 13.26 -4.62 -37.75
C SER A 22 14.56 -4.18 -37.07
N PRO A 23 15.62 -3.71 -37.76
CA PRO A 23 16.81 -3.22 -37.06
C PRO A 23 16.52 -1.99 -36.18
N PHE A 24 15.60 -1.11 -36.60
CA PHE A 24 15.20 0.04 -35.79
C PHE A 24 14.41 -0.38 -34.55
N VAL A 25 13.49 -1.34 -34.67
CA VAL A 25 12.76 -1.88 -33.52
C VAL A 25 13.71 -2.57 -32.53
N LEU A 26 14.66 -3.35 -33.04
CA LEU A 26 15.68 -4.00 -32.19
C LEU A 26 16.56 -2.96 -31.50
N LEU A 27 16.97 -1.91 -32.20
CA LEU A 27 17.76 -0.83 -31.65
C LEU A 27 16.98 -0.04 -30.59
N ILE A 28 15.72 0.29 -30.84
CA ILE A 28 14.83 0.92 -29.84
C ILE A 28 14.71 0.00 -28.61
N GLY A 29 14.43 -1.29 -28.80
CA GLY A 29 14.34 -2.24 -27.69
C GLY A 29 15.64 -2.33 -26.88
N LEU A 30 16.80 -2.32 -27.56
CA LEU A 30 18.12 -2.36 -26.94
C LEU A 30 18.39 -1.15 -26.04
N PHE A 31 17.83 0.03 -26.34
CA PHE A 31 18.02 1.23 -25.52
C PHE A 31 16.88 1.45 -24.51
N VAL A 32 15.63 1.20 -24.90
CA VAL A 32 14.45 1.42 -24.07
C VAL A 32 14.37 0.41 -22.93
N LEU A 33 14.67 -0.88 -23.17
CA LEU A 33 14.56 -1.89 -22.11
C LEU A 33 15.53 -1.65 -20.95
N PRO A 34 16.83 -1.37 -21.18
CA PRO A 34 17.74 -1.01 -20.09
C PRO A 34 17.32 0.28 -19.38
N LEU A 35 16.81 1.28 -20.11
CA LEU A 35 16.30 2.51 -19.51
C LEU A 35 15.12 2.23 -18.58
N LEU A 36 14.14 1.44 -19.03
CA LEU A 36 13.00 1.04 -18.19
C LEU A 36 13.45 0.23 -16.96
N MET A 37 14.47 -0.64 -17.11
CA MET A 37 15.04 -1.38 -16.00
C MET A 37 15.71 -0.46 -14.98
N LEU A 38 16.46 0.55 -15.43
CA LEU A 38 17.10 1.53 -14.56
C LEU A 38 16.07 2.40 -13.83
N VAL A 39 15.03 2.88 -14.52
CA VAL A 39 13.93 3.63 -13.91
C VAL A 39 13.20 2.78 -12.87
N SER A 40 12.88 1.53 -13.22
CA SER A 40 12.22 0.60 -12.29
C SER A 40 13.08 0.33 -11.06
N LEU A 41 14.38 0.11 -11.25
CA LEU A 41 15.33 -0.07 -10.14
C LEU A 41 15.41 1.18 -9.25
N PHE A 42 15.46 2.36 -9.85
CA PHE A 42 15.46 3.62 -9.13
C PHE A 42 14.21 3.80 -8.27
N VAL A 43 13.01 3.54 -8.82
CA VAL A 43 11.74 3.61 -8.09
C VAL A 43 11.73 2.61 -6.92
N VAL A 44 12.15 1.36 -7.16
CA VAL A 44 12.25 0.35 -6.10
C VAL A 44 13.19 0.79 -5.00
N CYS A 45 14.41 1.21 -5.32
CA CYS A 45 15.38 1.69 -4.34
C CYS A 45 14.89 2.92 -3.56
N SER A 46 14.19 3.84 -4.23
CA SER A 46 13.62 5.03 -3.61
C SER A 46 12.52 4.66 -2.62
N ASN A 47 11.62 3.75 -3.00
CA ASN A 47 10.56 3.23 -2.12
C ASN A 47 11.15 2.49 -0.92
N PHE A 48 12.14 1.62 -1.11
CA PHE A 48 12.83 0.93 -0.01
C PHE A 48 13.50 1.91 0.95
N THR A 49 14.14 2.96 0.41
CA THR A 49 14.80 3.97 1.23
C THR A 49 13.78 4.79 2.01
N GLY A 50 12.69 5.23 1.37
CA GLY A 50 11.59 5.93 2.03
C GLY A 50 10.97 5.12 3.16
N GLU A 51 10.67 3.84 2.90
CA GLU A 51 10.14 2.91 3.91
C GLU A 51 11.12 2.68 5.08
N HIS A 52 12.41 2.57 4.78
CA HIS A 52 13.42 2.41 5.81
C HIS A 52 13.54 3.67 6.69
N LEU A 53 13.55 4.85 6.09
CA LEU A 53 13.57 6.12 6.81
C LEU A 53 12.29 6.32 7.64
N PHE A 54 11.14 5.97 7.09
CA PHE A 54 9.87 5.98 7.79
C PHE A 54 9.90 5.06 9.02
N TYR A 55 10.34 3.81 8.86
CA TYR A 55 10.50 2.89 9.98
C TYR A 55 11.49 3.41 11.04
N LEU A 56 12.61 3.99 10.62
CA LEU A 56 13.58 4.58 11.55
C LEU A 56 13.00 5.75 12.33
N SER A 57 12.21 6.62 11.69
CA SER A 57 11.49 7.70 12.37
C SER A 57 10.59 7.12 13.46
N MET A 58 9.73 6.16 13.09
CA MET A 58 8.83 5.50 14.03
C MET A 58 9.56 4.77 15.16
N TRP A 59 10.73 4.20 14.87
CA TRP A 59 11.58 3.56 15.85
C TRP A 59 12.14 4.56 16.86
N ASN A 60 12.66 5.69 16.38
CA ASN A 60 13.20 6.76 17.20
C ASN A 60 12.14 7.36 18.13
N ASP A 61 10.89 7.43 17.66
CA ASP A 61 9.74 7.90 18.44
C ASP A 61 9.20 6.83 19.42
N GLY A 62 9.81 5.63 19.48
CA GLY A 62 9.36 4.54 20.34
C GLY A 62 8.04 3.91 19.89
N ARG A 63 7.55 4.24 18.69
CA ARG A 63 6.26 3.84 18.14
C ARG A 63 6.34 2.59 17.26
N THR A 64 7.28 1.70 17.57
CA THR A 64 7.41 0.40 16.90
C THR A 64 7.20 -0.75 17.87
N LEU A 65 6.57 -1.81 17.40
CA LEU A 65 6.33 -3.01 18.19
C LEU A 65 6.75 -4.26 17.42
N SER A 66 7.61 -5.07 18.04
CA SER A 66 8.03 -6.33 17.45
C SER A 66 6.96 -7.40 17.63
N ARG A 67 6.86 -8.32 16.66
CA ARG A 67 5.94 -9.47 16.72
C ARG A 67 6.06 -10.26 18.03
N ARG A 68 7.28 -10.42 18.56
CA ARG A 68 7.52 -11.12 19.83
C ARG A 68 6.92 -10.39 21.02
N LYS A 69 7.04 -9.06 21.08
CA LYS A 69 6.44 -8.25 22.16
C LYS A 69 4.92 -8.29 22.06
N LEU A 70 4.37 -8.11 20.85
CA LEU A 70 2.93 -8.18 20.62
C LEU A 70 2.35 -9.55 21.01
N ARG A 71 3.01 -10.65 20.62
CA ARG A 71 2.58 -12.00 21.00
C ARG A 71 2.52 -12.17 22.53
N ARG A 72 3.53 -11.70 23.26
CA ARG A 72 3.53 -11.76 24.73
C ARG A 72 2.37 -11.00 25.36
N ARG A 73 1.96 -9.88 24.76
CA ARG A 73 0.78 -9.12 25.19
C ARG A 73 -0.50 -9.92 25.00
N PHE A 74 -0.66 -10.57 23.85
CA PHE A 74 -1.78 -11.48 23.61
C PHE A 74 -1.80 -12.69 24.54
N ASP A 75 -0.63 -13.31 24.77
CA ASP A 75 -0.50 -14.41 25.72
C ASP A 75 -0.85 -13.98 27.16
N ALA A 76 -0.71 -12.68 27.48
CA ALA A 76 -1.12 -12.09 28.75
C ALA A 76 -2.59 -11.64 28.79
N GLY A 77 -3.35 -11.83 27.71
CA GLY A 77 -4.77 -11.48 27.62
C GLY A 77 -5.06 -10.03 27.20
N GLU A 78 -4.06 -9.26 26.73
CA GLU A 78 -4.29 -7.92 26.19
C GLU A 78 -5.16 -8.00 24.92
N THR A 79 -6.23 -7.20 24.88
CA THR A 79 -7.10 -7.04 23.71
C THR A 79 -6.71 -5.81 22.91
N GLY A 80 -7.28 -5.65 21.71
CA GLY A 80 -7.12 -4.45 20.91
C GLY A 80 -7.37 -4.68 19.42
N THR A 81 -6.90 -3.73 18.63
CA THR A 81 -7.14 -3.69 17.19
C THR A 81 -5.84 -3.68 16.39
N LEU A 82 -5.79 -4.54 15.37
CA LEU A 82 -4.81 -4.48 14.31
C LEU A 82 -5.38 -3.65 13.14
N ILE A 83 -4.69 -2.57 12.79
CA ILE A 83 -5.04 -1.72 11.65
C ILE A 83 -4.12 -2.09 10.50
N LEU A 84 -4.70 -2.48 9.36
CA LEU A 84 -4.00 -2.69 8.11
C LEU A 84 -4.14 -1.43 7.27
N GLU A 85 -3.04 -0.71 7.13
CA GLU A 85 -2.97 0.44 6.24
C GLU A 85 -2.50 -0.03 4.87
N SER A 86 -3.23 0.36 3.83
CA SER A 86 -2.84 0.17 2.43
C SER A 86 -2.29 1.51 1.91
N PRO A 87 -0.96 1.76 2.02
CA PRO A 87 -0.38 3.07 1.82
C PRO A 87 -0.39 3.54 0.35
N THR A 88 -0.65 2.69 -0.64
CA THR A 88 -0.75 3.05 -2.08
C THR A 88 -1.50 1.99 -2.90
N MET A 89 -1.97 2.36 -4.11
CA MET A 89 -2.51 1.44 -5.14
C MET A 89 -1.48 0.41 -5.70
N GLY A 90 -0.31 0.23 -5.07
CA GLY A 90 0.82 -0.54 -5.60
C GLY A 90 1.12 -1.85 -4.85
N TRP A 91 1.40 -2.91 -5.61
CA TRP A 91 2.15 -4.15 -5.29
C TRP A 91 1.89 -4.89 -3.96
N GLY A 92 0.80 -4.60 -3.23
CA GLY A 92 0.36 -5.37 -2.07
C GLY A 92 1.23 -5.21 -0.81
N PHE A 93 1.96 -4.11 -0.70
CA PHE A 93 2.61 -3.72 0.54
C PHE A 93 1.58 -3.05 1.45
N THR A 94 1.46 -3.55 2.68
CA THR A 94 0.51 -3.04 3.68
C THR A 94 1.25 -2.88 5.00
N HIS A 95 1.19 -1.68 5.59
CA HIS A 95 1.64 -1.49 6.96
C HIS A 95 0.65 -2.15 7.91
N ALA A 96 1.17 -2.70 9.00
CA ALA A 96 0.33 -3.21 10.08
C ALA A 96 0.63 -2.42 11.34
N TRP A 97 -0.43 -1.90 11.95
CA TRP A 97 -0.37 -1.11 13.14
C TRP A 97 -1.13 -1.81 14.25
N TRP A 98 -0.63 -1.69 15.49
CA TRP A 98 -1.27 -2.25 16.67
C TRP A 98 -1.69 -1.14 17.62
N THR A 99 -2.90 -1.24 18.15
CA THR A 99 -3.37 -0.40 19.25
C THR A 99 -4.14 -1.25 20.27
N PRO A 100 -4.00 -1.01 21.59
CA PRO A 100 -4.80 -1.69 22.61
C PRO A 100 -6.29 -1.29 22.55
N ASP A 101 -6.60 -0.22 21.84
CA ASP A 101 -7.95 0.32 21.72
C ASP A 101 -8.86 -0.57 20.86
N ASP A 102 -10.14 -0.61 21.21
CA ASP A 102 -11.18 -1.20 20.38
C ASP A 102 -11.77 -0.15 19.44
N LEU A 103 -11.26 -0.10 18.22
CA LEU A 103 -11.66 0.92 17.24
C LEU A 103 -13.11 0.81 16.82
N LYS A 104 -13.72 -0.39 16.93
CA LYS A 104 -15.13 -0.58 16.57
C LYS A 104 -16.07 0.16 17.53
N THR A 105 -15.67 0.33 18.78
CA THR A 105 -16.47 1.01 19.80
C THR A 105 -16.10 2.49 19.95
N LEU A 106 -14.84 2.85 19.67
CA LEU A 106 -14.36 4.23 19.80
C LEU A 106 -14.57 5.10 18.56
N SER A 107 -14.72 4.49 17.38
CA SER A 107 -14.84 5.28 16.15
C SER A 107 -16.14 6.07 16.11
N PRO A 108 -16.09 7.38 15.79
CA PRO A 108 -17.29 8.17 15.52
C PRO A 108 -17.91 7.82 14.16
N VAL A 109 -17.20 7.07 13.32
CA VAL A 109 -17.63 6.68 11.97
C VAL A 109 -18.02 5.21 11.98
N ILE A 110 -19.24 4.91 11.54
CA ILE A 110 -19.68 3.52 11.37
C ILE A 110 -18.96 2.96 10.14
N LYS A 111 -17.97 2.08 10.36
CA LYS A 111 -17.35 1.35 9.27
C LYS A 111 -18.38 0.43 8.62
N GLN A 112 -18.61 0.61 7.32
CA GLN A 112 -19.47 -0.26 6.53
C GLN A 112 -18.80 -1.62 6.28
N GLU A 113 -19.55 -2.57 5.70
CA GLU A 113 -18.99 -3.84 5.26
C GLU A 113 -17.85 -3.60 4.25
N ASP A 114 -16.85 -4.49 4.26
CA ASP A 114 -15.58 -4.25 3.54
C ASP A 114 -15.81 -3.97 2.04
N ASP A 115 -16.74 -4.66 1.37
CA ASP A 115 -17.02 -4.44 -0.06
C ASP A 115 -17.58 -3.04 -0.33
N VAL A 116 -18.55 -2.59 0.48
CA VAL A 116 -19.17 -1.26 0.33
C VAL A 116 -18.19 -0.15 0.71
N TYR A 117 -17.36 -0.38 1.73
CA TYR A 117 -16.29 0.52 2.10
C TYR A 117 -15.31 0.74 0.94
N TRP A 118 -14.88 -0.34 0.26
CA TRP A 118 -13.93 -0.21 -0.85
C TRP A 118 -14.54 0.49 -2.07
N GLU A 119 -15.83 0.28 -2.36
CA GLU A 119 -16.53 1.05 -3.40
C GLU A 119 -16.53 2.55 -3.09
N GLN A 120 -16.88 2.94 -1.86
CA GLN A 120 -16.88 4.34 -1.43
C GLN A 120 -15.49 4.97 -1.44
N VAL A 121 -14.46 4.22 -1.05
CA VAL A 121 -13.08 4.70 -1.13
C VAL A 121 -12.71 4.98 -2.58
N LEU A 122 -13.10 4.12 -3.52
CA LEU A 122 -12.82 4.34 -4.95
C LEU A 122 -13.55 5.57 -5.49
N ASP A 123 -14.84 5.75 -5.15
CA ASP A 123 -15.62 6.91 -5.57
C ASP A 123 -15.00 8.22 -5.02
N LEU A 124 -14.66 8.25 -3.73
CA LEU A 124 -14.03 9.41 -3.09
C LEU A 124 -12.61 9.67 -3.62
N MET A 125 -11.88 8.63 -4.03
CA MET A 125 -10.59 8.78 -4.70
C MET A 125 -10.70 9.50 -6.03
N GLU A 126 -11.76 9.25 -6.81
CA GLU A 126 -12.01 9.97 -8.07
C GLU A 126 -12.31 11.46 -7.82
N GLU A 127 -12.91 11.77 -6.66
CA GLU A 127 -13.21 13.13 -6.22
C GLU A 127 -12.06 13.81 -5.44
N ASP A 128 -10.92 13.13 -5.28
CA ASP A 128 -9.80 13.56 -4.44
C ASP A 128 -10.21 13.93 -3.01
N GLN A 129 -11.05 13.10 -2.39
CA GLN A 129 -11.50 13.26 -1.01
C GLN A 129 -11.12 12.04 -0.16
N PRO A 130 -10.71 12.24 1.11
CA PRO A 130 -10.49 11.13 2.02
C PRO A 130 -11.82 10.58 2.54
N HIS A 131 -11.91 9.26 2.70
CA HIS A 131 -13.03 8.66 3.41
C HIS A 131 -12.99 9.04 4.91
N PRO A 132 -14.11 9.40 5.57
CA PRO A 132 -14.09 9.87 6.97
C PRO A 132 -13.46 8.87 7.96
N TRP A 133 -13.66 7.58 7.74
CA TRP A 133 -12.97 6.51 8.51
C TRP A 133 -11.45 6.58 8.38
N ASP A 134 -10.94 6.84 7.17
CA ASP A 134 -9.50 6.87 6.88
C ASP A 134 -8.86 8.15 7.42
N GLU A 135 -9.56 9.27 7.30
CA GLU A 135 -9.15 10.53 7.90
C GLU A 135 -9.06 10.41 9.43
N TRP A 136 -10.09 9.88 10.08
CA TRP A 136 -10.08 9.66 11.53
C TRP A 136 -8.98 8.68 11.97
N CYS A 137 -8.83 7.55 11.26
CA CYS A 137 -7.75 6.59 11.54
C CYS A 137 -6.36 7.23 11.38
N TRP A 138 -6.18 8.07 10.34
CA TRP A 138 -4.94 8.79 10.09
C TRP A 138 -4.62 9.73 11.26
N GLN A 139 -5.55 10.61 11.61
CA GLN A 139 -5.35 11.62 12.65
C GLN A 139 -5.09 11.00 14.04
N GLU A 140 -5.87 9.99 14.43
CA GLU A 140 -5.82 9.44 15.80
C GLU A 140 -4.79 8.32 15.99
N TYR A 141 -4.53 7.51 14.96
CA TYR A 141 -3.83 6.24 15.13
C TYR A 141 -2.57 6.10 14.28
N VAL A 142 -2.68 6.26 12.96
CA VAL A 142 -1.60 5.87 12.04
C VAL A 142 -0.71 7.02 11.56
N SER A 143 -1.07 8.28 11.87
CA SER A 143 -0.19 9.44 11.62
C SER A 143 1.18 9.20 12.25
N PRO A 144 2.31 9.46 11.54
CA PRO A 144 3.66 9.17 12.04
C PRO A 144 4.03 9.93 13.31
N HIS A 145 3.54 11.16 13.45
CA HIS A 145 3.97 12.06 14.53
C HIS A 145 2.99 12.12 15.70
N GLN A 146 1.68 12.00 15.44
CA GLN A 146 0.64 12.24 16.44
C GLN A 146 -0.19 11.01 16.78
N GLY A 147 -0.17 9.99 15.92
CA GLY A 147 -0.97 8.79 16.11
C GLY A 147 -0.61 8.00 17.37
N LYS A 148 -1.56 7.19 17.84
CA LYS A 148 -1.39 6.34 19.04
C LYS A 148 -0.92 4.92 18.73
N ALA A 149 -1.07 4.46 17.49
CA ALA A 149 -0.79 3.07 17.14
C ALA A 149 0.72 2.81 16.99
N PHE A 150 1.11 1.56 17.27
CA PHE A 150 2.48 1.07 17.10
C PHE A 150 2.65 0.41 15.74
N LEU A 151 3.65 0.84 14.98
CA LEU A 151 4.01 0.20 13.71
C LEU A 151 4.64 -1.17 13.97
N LEU A 152 4.12 -2.21 13.33
CA LEU A 152 4.66 -3.56 13.42
C LEU A 152 5.78 -3.77 12.41
N LYS A 153 6.88 -4.39 12.88
CA LYS A 153 7.97 -4.83 12.01
C LYS A 153 7.58 -6.08 11.21
N VAL A 154 6.75 -5.90 10.19
CA VAL A 154 6.30 -6.94 9.26
C VAL A 154 6.43 -6.48 7.82
N TRP A 155 6.84 -7.39 6.93
CA TRP A 155 6.96 -7.12 5.50
C TRP A 155 5.61 -7.02 4.79
N ASN A 156 4.62 -7.76 5.27
CA ASN A 156 3.29 -7.82 4.68
C ASN A 156 2.25 -7.94 5.80
N GLY A 157 1.60 -6.82 6.09
CA GLY A 157 0.54 -6.71 7.10
C GLY A 157 -0.59 -7.71 6.87
N LYS A 158 -1.10 -7.87 5.65
CA LYS A 158 -2.18 -8.83 5.32
C LYS A 158 -1.83 -10.28 5.63
N LYS A 159 -0.62 -10.72 5.29
CA LYS A 159 -0.11 -12.06 5.65
C LYS A 159 0.00 -12.22 7.16
N TYR A 160 0.38 -11.17 7.87
CA TYR A 160 0.46 -11.18 9.33
C TYR A 160 -0.93 -11.20 9.99
N ALA A 161 -1.89 -10.44 9.46
CA ALA A 161 -3.29 -10.47 9.88
C ALA A 161 -3.91 -11.87 9.74
N ASN A 162 -3.66 -12.55 8.61
CA ASN A 162 -4.10 -13.93 8.42
C ASN A 162 -3.50 -14.89 9.46
N TRP A 163 -2.23 -14.68 9.85
CA TRP A 163 -1.62 -15.44 10.92
C TRP A 163 -2.26 -15.13 12.29
N LEU A 164 -2.52 -13.84 12.58
CA LEU A 164 -3.18 -13.41 13.81
C LEU A 164 -4.59 -13.98 13.94
N LYS A 165 -5.41 -13.88 12.90
CA LYS A 165 -6.78 -14.43 12.88
C LYS A 165 -6.84 -15.91 13.23
N ARG A 166 -5.80 -16.69 12.89
CA ARG A 166 -5.70 -18.12 13.22
C ARG A 166 -5.28 -18.40 14.66
N HIS A 167 -4.45 -17.55 15.26
CA HIS A 167 -3.86 -17.80 16.59
C HIS A 167 -4.52 -17.00 17.71
N PHE A 168 -5.11 -15.85 17.38
CA PHE A 168 -5.72 -14.88 18.28
C PHE A 168 -7.02 -14.34 17.67
N PRO A 169 -8.08 -15.16 17.56
CA PRO A 169 -9.31 -14.80 16.87
C PRO A 169 -10.11 -13.67 17.55
N SER A 170 -9.79 -13.36 18.81
CA SER A 170 -10.37 -12.23 19.56
C SER A 170 -9.81 -10.87 19.13
N VAL A 171 -8.70 -10.84 18.39
CA VAL A 171 -8.11 -9.59 17.91
C VAL A 171 -8.95 -9.03 16.77
N THR A 172 -9.44 -7.80 16.95
CA THR A 172 -10.14 -7.08 15.89
C THR A 172 -9.14 -6.68 14.82
N ILE A 173 -9.49 -6.87 13.56
CA ILE A 173 -8.69 -6.45 12.40
C ILE A 173 -9.53 -5.46 11.60
N VAL A 174 -8.98 -4.30 11.31
CA VAL A 174 -9.59 -3.28 10.46
C VAL A 174 -8.63 -2.89 9.34
N GLU A 175 -9.19 -2.47 8.21
CA GLU A 175 -8.43 -1.96 7.06
C GLU A 175 -8.70 -0.45 6.92
N THR A 176 -7.70 0.29 6.44
CA THR A 176 -7.75 1.74 6.17
C THR A 176 -6.90 2.09 4.94
N ALA A 177 -7.35 3.09 4.18
CA ALA A 177 -6.69 3.65 3.00
C ALA A 177 -6.22 5.09 3.26
N SER A 178 -5.43 5.30 4.31
CA SER A 178 -5.00 6.63 4.77
C SER A 178 -4.02 7.38 3.84
N ALA A 179 -3.73 6.86 2.65
CA ALA A 179 -2.85 7.51 1.67
C ALA A 179 -3.39 8.87 1.20
N ILE A 180 -4.70 8.97 0.98
CA ILE A 180 -5.36 10.22 0.52
C ILE A 180 -5.37 11.25 1.66
N ALA A 181 -5.75 10.82 2.87
CA ALA A 181 -5.74 11.68 4.05
C ALA A 181 -4.34 12.25 4.32
N ARG A 182 -3.30 11.44 4.13
CA ARG A 182 -1.90 11.88 4.19
C ARG A 182 -1.59 12.94 3.13
N GLN A 183 -2.04 12.77 1.89
CA GLN A 183 -1.79 13.73 0.81
C GLN A 183 -2.43 15.09 1.12
N HIS A 184 -3.69 15.10 1.56
CA HIS A 184 -4.41 16.31 1.96
C HIS A 184 -3.70 17.06 3.10
N GLU A 185 -3.20 16.34 4.10
CA GLU A 185 -2.42 16.95 5.19
C GLU A 185 -1.14 17.61 4.65
N PHE A 186 -0.43 16.97 3.72
CA PHE A 186 0.77 17.55 3.11
C PHE A 186 0.47 18.80 2.30
N GLU A 187 -0.61 18.82 1.54
CA GLU A 187 -1.03 19.99 0.73
C GLU A 187 -1.41 21.17 1.63
N ALA A 188 -2.21 20.93 2.68
CA ALA A 188 -2.57 21.97 3.66
C ALA A 188 -1.35 22.57 4.37
N GLN A 189 -0.33 21.76 4.66
CA GLN A 189 0.93 22.24 5.25
C GLN A 189 1.77 23.08 4.28
N GLN A 190 1.65 22.88 2.96
CA GLN A 190 2.34 23.68 1.95
C GLN A 190 1.69 25.05 1.76
N GLU A 191 0.36 25.15 1.81
CA GLU A 191 -0.36 26.42 1.67
C GLU A 191 -0.11 27.40 2.82
N THR A 192 0.24 26.88 4.00
CA THR A 192 0.46 27.70 5.20
C THR A 192 1.89 28.28 5.27
N ARG A 193 2.79 27.92 4.35
CA ARG A 193 4.21 28.35 4.34
C ARG A 193 4.49 29.43 3.32
#